data_AF-A0A097EGW9-F1
#
_entry.id   AF-A0A097EGW9-F1
#
_cell.length_a   1.000
_cell.length_b   1.000
_cell.length_c   1.000
_cell.angle_alpha   90.00
_cell.angle_beta   90.00
_cell.angle_gamma   90.00
#
_symmetry.space_group_name_H-M   'P 1'
#
loop_
_entity.id
_entity.type
_entity.pdbx_description
1 polymer ?
#
loop_
_entity_poly.entity_id
_entity_poly.type
_entity_poly.pdbx_seq_one_letter_code
_entity_poly.pdbx_strand_id
1 'polypeptide(L)' 'MTPEAQIPPRNARRPTRDDFVRAKAGYASGYGVDHVVVGEWLRTWGEPGQVPFAEWLAQQDG' A
#
# COMPACT_ATOMS: atom_id res chain seq x y z
N MET A 1 -0.15 36.21 -8.97
CA MET A 1 0.44 35.18 -8.11
C MET A 1 -0.70 34.41 -7.47
N THR A 2 -1.08 33.26 -8.04
CA THR A 2 -1.94 32.32 -7.33
C THR A 2 -1.10 31.68 -6.22
N PRO A 3 -1.58 31.64 -4.97
CA PRO A 3 -0.89 30.89 -3.94
C PRO A 3 -0.85 29.44 -4.42
N GLU A 4 0.34 28.91 -4.67
CA GLU A 4 0.52 27.47 -4.86
C GLU A 4 -0.19 26.80 -3.70
N ALA A 5 -1.19 25.98 -4.01
CA ALA A 5 -1.90 25.20 -3.01
C ALA A 5 -0.85 24.34 -2.32
N GLN A 6 -0.40 24.77 -1.14
CA GLN A 6 0.53 24.01 -0.32
C GLN A 6 -0.25 22.79 0.17
N ILE A 7 -0.20 21.70 -0.61
CA ILE A 7 -0.70 20.41 -0.17
C ILE A 7 0.18 20.04 1.02
N PRO A 8 -0.38 19.99 2.25
CA PRO A 8 0.43 19.63 3.41
C PRO A 8 1.02 18.24 3.18
N PRO A 9 2.29 18.00 3.56
CA PRO A 9 2.91 16.70 3.36
C PRO A 9 2.05 15.63 4.03
N ARG A 10 1.52 14.72 3.21
CA ARG A 10 0.76 13.59 3.72
C ARG A 10 1.76 12.68 4.42
N ASN A 11 1.80 12.72 5.76
CA ASN A 11 2.58 11.78 6.55
C ASN A 11 2.02 10.38 6.29
N ALA A 12 2.57 9.70 5.28
CA ALA A 12 2.19 8.34 4.93
C ALA A 12 2.68 7.43 6.05
N ARG A 13 1.78 7.05 6.96
CA ARG A 13 2.06 6.02 7.96
C ARG A 13 2.47 4.74 7.23
N ARG A 14 3.41 3.98 7.80
CA ARG A 14 3.67 2.61 7.32
C ARG A 14 2.48 1.70 7.66
N PRO A 15 2.18 0.68 6.85
CA PRO A 15 1.18 -0.32 7.20
C PRO A 15 1.57 -1.04 8.49
N THR A 16 0.58 -1.37 9.32
CA THR A 16 0.76 -2.27 10.47
C THR A 16 0.45 -3.71 10.06
N ARG A 17 0.75 -4.67 10.95
CA ARG A 17 0.37 -6.08 10.76
C ARG A 17 -1.13 -6.26 10.51
N ASP A 18 -1.96 -5.56 11.28
CA ASP A 18 -3.43 -5.61 11.11
C ASP A 18 -3.88 -5.07 9.75
N ASP A 19 -3.16 -4.10 9.19
CA ASP A 19 -3.44 -3.63 7.83
C ASP A 19 -3.17 -4.72 6.80
N PHE A 20 -2.12 -5.52 6.97
CA PHE A 20 -1.85 -6.66 6.10
C PHE A 20 -2.87 -7.79 6.27
N VAL A 21 -3.30 -8.11 7.50
CA VAL A 21 -4.40 -9.07 7.75
C VAL A 21 -5.66 -8.63 7.01
N ARG A 22 -6.07 -7.37 7.19
CA ARG A 22 -7.26 -6.80 6.52
C ARG A 22 -7.10 -6.78 5.01
N ALA A 23 -5.92 -6.45 4.50
CA ALA A 23 -5.63 -6.45 3.07
C ALA A 23 -5.77 -7.84 2.47
N LYS A 24 -5.24 -8.88 3.12
CA LYS A 24 -5.38 -10.28 2.66
C LYS A 24 -6.84 -10.70 2.61
N ALA A 25 -7.61 -10.42 3.67
CA ALA A 25 -9.03 -10.73 3.72
C ALA A 25 -9.84 -9.97 2.64
N GLY A 26 -9.61 -8.66 2.51
CA GLY A 26 -10.30 -7.80 1.54
C GLY A 26 -9.95 -8.10 0.08
N TYR A 27 -8.69 -8.50 -0.18
CA TYR A 27 -8.27 -8.98 -1.49
C TYR A 27 -8.95 -10.31 -1.84
N ALA A 28 -8.96 -11.28 -0.92
CA ALA A 28 -9.59 -12.58 -1.13
C ALA A 28 -11.11 -12.48 -1.33
N SER A 29 -11.77 -11.53 -0.66
CA SER A 29 -13.23 -11.32 -0.77
C SER A 29 -13.64 -10.41 -1.94
N GLY A 30 -12.68 -9.76 -2.63
CA GLY A 30 -12.96 -8.76 -3.67
C GLY A 30 -13.51 -7.43 -3.14
N TYR A 31 -13.51 -7.20 -1.81
CA TYR A 31 -13.99 -5.96 -1.19
C TYR A 31 -13.03 -4.78 -1.42
N GLY A 32 -11.75 -5.07 -1.65
CA GLY A 32 -10.70 -4.09 -1.91
C GLY A 32 -9.62 -4.06 -0.83
N VAL A 33 -8.61 -3.21 -1.03
CA VAL A 33 -7.45 -3.08 -0.15
C VAL A 33 -7.18 -1.61 0.17
N ASP A 34 -6.75 -1.35 1.40
CA ASP A 34 -6.38 0.00 1.84
C ASP A 34 -5.18 0.55 1.04
N HIS A 35 -5.28 1.82 0.66
CA HIS A 35 -4.26 2.56 -0.08
C HIS A 35 -2.90 2.60 0.63
N VAL A 36 -2.85 2.48 1.97
CA VAL A 36 -1.58 2.42 2.70
C VAL A 36 -0.76 1.17 2.33
N VAL A 37 -1.44 0.02 2.15
CA VAL A 37 -0.80 -1.25 1.78
C VAL A 37 -0.40 -1.24 0.30
N VAL A 38 -1.28 -0.73 -0.57
CA VAL A 38 -0.97 -0.56 -2.00
C VAL A 38 0.21 0.40 -2.18
N GLY A 39 0.26 1.48 -1.41
CA GLY A 39 1.36 2.43 -1.43
C GLY A 39 2.70 1.81 -1.05
N GLU A 40 2.71 0.86 -0.10
CA GLU A 40 3.93 0.12 0.26
C GLU A 40 4.39 -0.79 -0.89
N TRP A 41 3.48 -1.48 -1.56
CA TRP A 41 3.81 -2.26 -2.76
C TRP A 41 4.36 -1.38 -3.89
N LEU A 42 3.75 -0.22 -4.13
CA LEU A 42 4.21 0.71 -5.18
C LEU A 42 5.61 1.27 -4.91
N ARG A 43 6.10 1.28 -3.66
CA ARG A 43 7.49 1.67 -3.37
C ARG A 43 8.51 0.67 -3.91
N THR A 44 8.12 -0.58 -4.17
CA THR A 44 9.01 -1.56 -4.78
C THR A 44 8.98 -1.50 -6.31
N TRP A 45 8.26 -0.53 -6.90
CA TRP A 45 8.14 -0.42 -8.34
C TRP A 45 9.48 -0.07 -8.99
N GLY A 46 9.91 -0.86 -9.96
CA GLY A 46 11.20 -0.67 -10.65
C GLY A 46 12.41 -1.29 -9.96
N GLU A 47 12.23 -1.90 -8.79
CA GLU A 47 13.29 -2.65 -8.10
C GLU A 47 13.47 -4.06 -8.74
N PRO A 48 14.72 -4.57 -8.85
CA PRO A 48 14.99 -5.92 -9.32
C PRO A 48 14.50 -6.94 -8.28
N GLY A 49 13.24 -7.36 -8.42
CA GLY A 49 12.53 -8.17 -7.43
C GLY A 49 11.07 -7.77 -7.23
N GLN A 50 10.59 -6.74 -7.93
CA GLN A 50 9.17 -6.42 -7.96
C GLN A 50 8.36 -7.62 -8.46
N VAL A 51 7.33 -8.00 -7.69
CA VAL A 51 6.38 -9.04 -8.06
C VAL A 51 4.95 -8.47 -8.11
N PRO A 52 4.00 -9.16 -8.77
CA PRO A 52 2.59 -8.78 -8.77
C PRO A 52 2.04 -8.59 -7.36
N PHE A 53 1.07 -7.69 -7.20
CA PHE A 53 0.53 -7.31 -5.89
C PHE A 53 0.09 -8.49 -5.03
N ALA A 54 -0.58 -9.49 -5.61
CA ALA A 54 -1.05 -10.67 -4.89
C ALA A 54 0.11 -11.51 -4.32
N GLU A 55 1.16 -11.71 -5.12
CA GLU A 55 2.36 -12.46 -4.72
C GLU A 55 3.15 -11.69 -3.66
N TRP A 56 3.25 -10.37 -3.81
CA TRP A 56 3.87 -9.50 -2.81
C TRP A 56 3.10 -9.52 -1.50
N LEU A 57 1.76 -9.44 -1.54
CA LEU A 57 0.88 -9.42 -0.37
C LEU A 57 0.96 -10.74 0.42
N ALA A 58 1.10 -11.87 -0.28
CA ALA A 58 1.26 -13.18 0.35
C ALA A 58 2.55 -13.29 1.19
N GLN A 59 3.59 -12.51 0.87
CA GLN A 59 4.88 -12.50 1.57
C GLN A 59 4.87 -11.59 2.81
N GLN A 60 3.88 -10.71 2.96
CA GLN A 60 3.82 -9.77 4.09
C GLN A 60 3.35 -10.48 5.36
N ASP A 61 3.95 -10.13 6.50
CA ASP A 61 3.50 -10.65 7.80
C ASP A 61 2.19 -9.97 8.23
N GLY A 62 1.20 -10.79 8.54
CA GLY A 62 -0.22 -10.41 8.63
C GLY A 62 -1.09 -11.64 8.65
#